data_AF-A0A438C9K7-F1
#
_entry.id   AF-A0A438C9K7-F1
#
_cell.length_a   1.000
_cell.length_b   1.000
_cell.length_c   1.000
_cell.angle_alpha   90.00
_cell.angle_beta   90.00
_cell.angle_gamma   90.00
#
_symmetry.space_group_name_H-M   'P 1'
#
loop_
_entity.id
_entity.type
_entity.pdbx_description
1 polymer ?
#
loop_
_entity_poly.entity_id
_entity_poly.type
_entity_poly.pdbx_seq_one_letter_code
_entity_poly.pdbx_strand_id
1 'polypeptide(L)'
;MMRNPPSIPSKSGLAPPEEDPDPARPNGSVGVGGAAGIRKKGTGVRAWLLLDTTGQAQVVEAGKHAIMRRTGLPARDLRILDPLLSYPSTVLGRERAIVINLEHIKAIITCQEVLLLNSKDPSVTPFVEELQRRLLRLHHATKSHEGGMHATNTDWTNLYDLGEPQSRVVSPQNFSGDFSQFQDQDEGAKADGRPGLENQDGLKVLPFEFIALEACLEAACSCLENEARTLEQEAHPALDKLTSKISTLNLERVRQIKSRLVAITGRVQKVGWF
;
A
#
# COMPACT_ATOMS: atom_id res chain seq x y z
N MET A 1 42.11 63.65 9.57
CA MET A 1 43.34 63.64 10.40
C MET A 1 43.17 62.46 11.37
N MET A 2 43.94 61.37 11.31
CA MET A 2 45.39 61.22 11.54
C MET A 2 45.84 61.59 12.97
N ARG A 3 46.06 60.58 13.85
CA ARG A 3 47.38 60.22 14.44
C ARG A 3 47.27 59.04 15.45
N ASN A 4 48.31 58.21 15.46
CA ASN A 4 48.66 57.16 16.46
C ASN A 4 49.85 57.67 17.33
N PRO A 5 50.49 56.86 18.20
CA PRO A 5 50.06 55.90 19.25
C PRO A 5 50.55 56.39 20.65
N PRO A 6 50.82 55.55 21.69
CA PRO A 6 52.11 54.80 21.77
C PRO A 6 52.18 53.47 22.58
N SER A 7 53.19 52.63 22.24
CA SER A 7 54.01 51.72 23.08
C SER A 7 53.43 50.53 23.90
N ILE A 8 54.25 49.45 23.99
CA ILE A 8 54.06 48.17 24.71
C ILE A 8 55.09 48.08 25.87
N PRO A 9 54.94 47.16 26.87
CA PRO A 9 55.70 45.88 26.82
C PRO A 9 54.96 44.66 27.45
N SER A 10 55.51 43.42 27.51
CA SER A 10 56.07 42.51 26.48
C SER A 10 56.77 41.28 27.12
N LYS A 11 56.32 40.02 26.93
CA LYS A 11 57.15 38.79 27.12
C LYS A 11 56.52 37.46 26.59
N SER A 12 57.33 36.67 25.86
CA SER A 12 57.40 35.18 25.67
C SER A 12 56.11 34.30 25.71
N GLY A 13 55.88 33.29 24.85
CA GLY A 13 56.79 32.40 24.07
C GLY A 13 56.70 30.96 24.63
N LEU A 14 56.69 29.83 23.89
CA LEU A 14 57.27 29.44 22.58
C LEU A 14 56.39 28.34 21.88
N ALA A 15 56.85 27.75 20.74
CA ALA A 15 56.11 26.80 19.88
C ALA A 15 56.95 25.51 19.52
N PRO A 16 56.48 24.54 18.69
CA PRO A 16 57.05 23.17 18.55
C PRO A 16 58.18 23.02 17.51
N PRO A 17 58.71 21.79 17.30
CA PRO A 17 58.55 21.14 15.98
C PRO A 17 58.34 19.59 16.02
N GLU A 18 58.41 18.95 14.84
CA GLU A 18 58.22 17.51 14.52
C GLU A 18 59.55 16.73 14.38
N GLU A 19 59.52 15.38 14.32
CA GLU A 19 60.20 14.51 13.30
C GLU A 19 60.07 12.98 13.60
N ASP A 20 60.32 12.14 12.58
CA ASP A 20 60.32 10.65 12.52
C ASP A 20 61.81 10.14 12.42
N PRO A 21 62.22 8.82 12.36
CA PRO A 21 61.47 7.58 12.15
C PRO A 21 61.92 6.31 12.95
N ASP A 22 61.37 5.14 12.56
CA ASP A 22 61.72 3.71 12.86
C ASP A 22 63.22 3.37 12.58
N PRO A 23 63.82 2.18 12.94
CA PRO A 23 63.17 0.88 13.23
C PRO A 23 63.73 -0.03 14.38
N ALA A 24 62.91 -0.98 14.89
CA ALA A 24 63.31 -2.38 15.19
C ALA A 24 62.15 -3.27 15.73
N ARG A 25 62.17 -4.57 15.38
CA ARG A 25 61.29 -5.62 15.97
C ARG A 25 61.92 -6.25 17.22
N PRO A 26 61.11 -6.87 18.11
CA PRO A 26 61.02 -8.34 18.03
C PRO A 26 59.58 -8.91 18.02
N ASN A 27 59.45 -10.19 17.64
CA ASN A 27 58.18 -10.93 17.67
C ASN A 27 57.75 -11.26 19.13
N GLY A 28 56.44 -11.25 19.39
CA GLY A 28 55.85 -11.78 20.64
C GLY A 28 54.32 -11.86 20.54
N SER A 29 53.77 -13.07 20.52
CA SER A 29 52.33 -13.30 20.34
C SER A 29 51.56 -13.37 21.67
N VAL A 30 50.28 -12.98 21.55
CA VAL A 30 49.05 -13.40 22.29
C VAL A 30 48.27 -12.17 22.72
N GLY A 31 46.99 -12.11 22.31
CA GLY A 31 46.14 -10.95 22.52
C GLY A 31 45.01 -11.19 23.53
N VAL A 32 44.45 -10.08 24.02
CA VAL A 32 43.08 -9.97 24.56
C VAL A 32 42.46 -8.72 23.94
N GLY A 33 41.18 -8.78 23.56
CA GLY A 33 40.54 -7.72 22.78
C GLY A 33 40.13 -6.49 23.60
N GLY A 34 40.59 -5.32 23.20
CA GLY A 34 39.99 -4.02 23.55
C GLY A 34 39.15 -3.51 22.38
N ALA A 35 37.83 -3.37 22.55
CA ALA A 35 36.94 -3.03 21.45
C ALA A 35 37.10 -1.58 21.00
N ALA A 36 37.69 -1.37 19.81
CA ALA A 36 37.67 -0.07 19.14
C ALA A 36 36.21 0.37 18.93
N GLY A 37 35.88 1.58 19.39
CA GLY A 37 34.51 2.12 19.41
C GLY A 37 33.96 2.45 18.02
N ILE A 38 33.65 1.43 17.22
CA ILE A 38 32.93 1.55 15.95
C ILE A 38 31.57 2.18 16.27
N ARG A 39 31.44 3.48 15.99
CA ARG A 39 30.14 4.16 15.97
C ARG A 39 29.28 3.43 14.94
N LYS A 40 28.35 2.60 15.41
CA LYS A 40 27.52 1.70 14.60
C LYS A 40 26.47 2.52 13.84
N LYS A 41 26.95 3.30 12.87
CA LYS A 41 26.17 4.11 11.93
C LYS A 41 25.24 3.16 11.20
N GLY A 42 23.97 3.13 11.61
CA GLY A 42 23.00 2.15 11.15
C GLY A 42 22.88 2.17 9.63
N THR A 43 23.54 1.23 8.96
CA THR A 43 23.47 1.06 7.52
C THR A 43 22.07 0.61 7.18
N GLY A 44 21.20 1.57 6.85
CA GLY A 44 19.75 1.40 6.73
C GLY A 44 19.33 0.58 5.52
N VAL A 45 19.71 -0.69 5.53
CA VAL A 45 19.26 -1.82 4.72
C VAL A 45 18.05 -2.44 5.42
N ARG A 46 17.04 -2.81 4.66
CA ARG A 46 15.82 -3.46 5.15
C ARG A 46 15.45 -4.59 4.20
N ALA A 47 14.83 -5.64 4.73
CA ALA A 47 14.22 -6.67 3.90
C ALA A 47 12.91 -6.15 3.29
N TRP A 48 12.80 -6.24 1.97
CA TRP A 48 11.58 -5.98 1.18
C TRP A 48 11.15 -7.30 0.56
N LEU A 49 9.85 -7.57 0.50
CA LEU A 49 9.31 -8.60 -0.38
C LEU A 49 9.10 -7.96 -1.76
N LEU A 50 9.79 -8.49 -2.77
CA LEU A 50 9.62 -8.11 -4.16
C LEU A 50 8.69 -9.14 -4.81
N LEU A 51 7.61 -8.64 -5.42
CA LEU A 51 6.68 -9.38 -6.27
C LEU A 51 6.81 -8.86 -7.69
N ASP A 52 7.08 -9.74 -8.66
CA ASP A 52 7.20 -9.36 -10.08
C ASP A 52 5.90 -9.56 -10.87
N THR A 53 5.88 -9.16 -12.15
CA THR A 53 4.73 -9.36 -13.05
C THR A 53 4.34 -10.82 -13.29
N THR A 54 5.15 -11.80 -12.90
CA THR A 54 4.83 -13.23 -12.98
C THR A 54 4.22 -13.78 -11.70
N GLY A 55 4.15 -12.98 -10.63
CA GLY A 55 3.66 -13.36 -9.30
C GLY A 55 4.72 -14.02 -8.40
N GLN A 56 5.99 -14.04 -8.82
CA GLN A 56 7.06 -14.66 -8.05
C GLN A 56 7.50 -13.74 -6.90
N ALA A 57 7.63 -14.32 -5.70
CA ALA A 57 8.00 -13.62 -4.48
C ALA A 57 9.46 -13.90 -4.09
N GLN A 58 10.25 -12.84 -3.90
CA GLN A 58 11.62 -12.94 -3.39
C GLN A 58 11.89 -11.88 -2.32
N VAL A 59 12.65 -12.23 -1.27
CA VAL A 59 13.05 -11.26 -0.24
C VAL A 59 14.38 -10.62 -0.63
N VAL A 60 14.38 -9.30 -0.81
CA VAL A 60 15.54 -8.51 -1.22
C VAL A 60 15.96 -7.57 -0.08
N GLU A 61 17.22 -7.67 0.34
CA GLU A 61 17.80 -6.69 1.27
C GLU A 61 18.24 -5.44 0.51
N ALA A 62 17.52 -4.33 0.73
CA ALA A 62 17.78 -3.08 0.04
C ALA A 62 17.71 -1.88 0.99
N GLY A 63 18.73 -1.02 0.93
CA GLY A 63 18.78 0.21 1.71
C GLY A 63 18.14 1.40 1.00
N LYS A 64 17.80 2.44 1.77
CA LYS A 64 17.05 3.63 1.30
C LYS A 64 17.55 4.16 -0.06
N HIS A 65 18.86 4.37 -0.21
CA HIS A 65 19.44 4.91 -1.45
C HIS A 65 19.37 3.94 -2.65
N ALA A 66 19.30 2.63 -2.43
CA ALA A 66 19.08 1.65 -3.49
C ALA A 66 17.63 1.72 -4.00
N ILE A 67 16.67 1.77 -3.08
CA ILE A 67 15.24 1.92 -3.40
C ILE A 67 14.97 3.25 -4.12
N MET A 68 15.56 4.36 -3.68
CA MET A 68 15.46 5.66 -4.36
C MET A 68 15.93 5.57 -5.83
N ARG A 69 17.08 4.95 -6.10
CA ARG A 69 17.58 4.81 -7.49
C ARG A 69 16.73 3.85 -8.34
N ARG A 70 16.23 2.76 -7.75
CA ARG A 70 15.39 1.75 -8.41
C ARG A 70 14.04 2.32 -8.84
N THR A 71 13.36 2.98 -7.91
CA THR A 71 11.96 3.46 -8.06
C THR A 71 11.84 4.91 -8.55
N GLY A 72 12.92 5.69 -8.50
CA GLY A 72 12.90 7.14 -8.75
C GLY A 72 12.34 7.97 -7.58
N LEU A 73 11.90 7.35 -6.48
CA LEU A 73 11.22 8.06 -5.40
C LEU A 73 12.16 8.99 -4.61
N PRO A 74 11.73 10.23 -4.30
CA PRO A 74 12.50 11.15 -3.48
C PRO A 74 12.56 10.70 -2.00
N ALA A 75 13.59 11.16 -1.30
CA ALA A 75 13.86 10.77 0.10
C ALA A 75 12.75 11.15 1.12
N ARG A 76 11.77 11.97 0.72
CA ARG A 76 10.57 12.33 1.49
C ARG A 76 9.57 11.20 1.54
N ASP A 77 9.24 10.60 0.39
CA ASP A 77 8.13 9.67 0.25
C ASP A 77 8.42 8.35 0.96
N LEU A 78 9.67 7.88 0.88
CA LEU A 78 10.15 6.70 1.61
C LEU A 78 10.11 6.84 3.14
N ARG A 79 9.88 8.04 3.71
CA ARG A 79 9.63 8.21 5.16
C ARG A 79 8.22 7.77 5.56
N ILE A 80 7.25 7.80 4.65
CA ILE A 80 5.87 7.37 4.91
C ILE A 80 5.85 5.85 5.22
N LEU A 81 6.76 5.11 4.59
CA LEU A 81 6.97 3.67 4.76
C LEU A 81 7.90 3.30 5.93
N ASP A 82 8.39 4.27 6.69
CA ASP A 82 9.20 4.04 7.88
C ASP A 82 8.33 3.38 8.99
N PRO A 83 8.80 2.36 9.72
CA PRO A 83 8.09 1.80 10.88
C PRO A 83 8.18 2.69 12.12
N LEU A 84 9.22 3.51 12.21
CA LEU A 84 9.48 4.38 13.36
C LEU A 84 8.65 5.66 13.33
N LEU A 85 7.92 5.90 12.23
CA LEU A 85 7.10 7.09 12.01
C LEU A 85 5.65 6.67 11.73
N SER A 86 4.73 7.10 12.60
CA SER A 86 3.30 6.92 12.38
C SER A 86 2.79 7.95 11.38
N TYR A 87 2.55 7.51 10.15
CA TYR A 87 1.90 8.29 9.10
C TYR A 87 0.49 7.75 8.83
N PRO A 88 -0.48 8.63 8.53
CA PRO A 88 -1.85 8.22 8.21
C PRO A 88 -1.91 7.42 6.90
N SER A 89 -3.01 6.70 6.73
CA SER A 89 -3.31 5.99 5.49
C SER A 89 -3.29 6.96 4.29
N THR A 90 -2.46 6.69 3.28
CA THR A 90 -2.16 7.55 2.14
C THR A 90 -1.76 6.72 0.90
N VAL A 91 -2.25 7.17 -0.27
CA VAL A 91 -1.75 6.76 -1.59
C VAL A 91 -1.08 7.97 -2.23
N LEU A 92 0.13 7.81 -2.77
CA LEU A 92 0.83 8.85 -3.53
C LEU A 92 1.25 8.33 -4.91
N GLY A 93 0.61 8.83 -5.96
CA GLY A 93 1.10 8.65 -7.33
C GLY A 93 2.37 9.46 -7.59
N ARG A 94 3.33 8.88 -8.31
CA ARG A 94 4.51 9.52 -8.91
C ARG A 94 4.77 8.93 -10.29
N GLU A 95 5.51 9.67 -11.10
CA GLU A 95 5.82 9.39 -12.52
C GLU A 95 6.23 7.94 -12.84
N ARG A 96 6.89 7.24 -11.90
CA ARG A 96 7.40 5.87 -12.09
C ARG A 96 7.00 4.89 -10.99
N ALA A 97 6.20 5.32 -10.01
CA ALA A 97 5.83 4.49 -8.86
C ALA A 97 4.61 5.04 -8.10
N ILE A 98 3.84 4.16 -7.46
CA ILE A 98 2.78 4.51 -6.51
C ILE A 98 3.24 4.09 -5.11
N VAL A 99 3.23 5.01 -4.14
CA VAL A 99 3.57 4.72 -2.74
C VAL A 99 2.29 4.48 -1.95
N ILE A 100 2.24 3.33 -1.27
CA ILE A 100 1.07 2.85 -0.52
C ILE A 100 1.45 2.74 0.96
N ASN A 101 0.71 3.44 1.81
CA ASN A 101 0.67 3.22 3.25
C ASN A 101 -0.81 3.13 3.62
N LEU A 102 -1.38 1.93 3.70
CA LEU A 102 -2.81 1.71 3.97
C LEU A 102 -2.96 0.67 5.09
N GLU A 103 -3.41 1.10 6.26
CA GLU A 103 -3.49 0.28 7.47
C GLU A 103 -2.16 -0.46 7.76
N HIS A 104 -2.09 -1.77 7.53
CA HIS A 104 -0.88 -2.59 7.72
C HIS A 104 0.02 -2.65 6.46
N ILE A 105 -0.50 -2.29 5.28
CA ILE A 105 0.17 -2.46 3.99
C ILE A 105 1.08 -1.26 3.71
N LYS A 106 2.40 -1.48 3.72
CA LYS A 106 3.42 -0.49 3.37
C LYS A 106 4.18 -0.95 2.11
N ALA A 107 3.81 -0.43 0.95
CA ALA A 107 4.29 -0.89 -0.36
C ALA A 107 4.76 0.25 -1.28
N ILE A 108 5.59 -0.11 -2.25
CA ILE A 108 5.87 0.70 -3.45
C ILE A 108 5.48 -0.15 -4.65
N ILE A 109 4.55 0.33 -5.45
CA ILE A 109 4.15 -0.28 -6.72
C ILE A 109 4.93 0.42 -7.83
N THR A 110 5.43 -0.33 -8.81
CA THR A 110 5.96 0.18 -10.09
C THR A 110 5.24 -0.55 -11.23
N CYS A 111 5.54 -0.22 -12.49
CA CYS A 111 4.99 -0.94 -13.66
C CYS A 111 5.48 -2.39 -13.82
N GLN A 112 6.49 -2.84 -13.06
CA GLN A 112 7.10 -4.18 -13.24
C GLN A 112 7.24 -4.99 -11.94
N GLU A 113 7.15 -4.34 -10.79
CA GLU A 113 7.35 -4.96 -9.47
C GLU A 113 6.62 -4.20 -8.35
N VAL A 114 6.20 -4.93 -7.32
CA VAL A 114 5.75 -4.39 -6.03
C VAL A 114 6.80 -4.70 -4.97
N LEU A 115 7.22 -3.68 -4.23
CA LEU A 115 8.17 -3.76 -3.12
C LEU A 115 7.41 -3.53 -1.81
N LEU A 116 7.04 -4.63 -1.14
CA LEU A 116 6.28 -4.65 0.10
C LEU A 116 7.19 -4.75 1.32
N LEU A 117 6.76 -4.13 2.43
CA LEU A 117 7.47 -4.12 3.69
C LEU A 117 6.74 -4.92 4.77
N ASN A 118 7.51 -5.42 5.74
CA ASN A 118 7.00 -6.20 6.87
C ASN A 118 6.15 -7.42 6.46
N SER A 119 6.42 -8.06 5.33
CA SER A 119 5.69 -9.24 4.83
C SER A 119 5.78 -10.51 5.71
N LYS A 120 6.38 -10.41 6.90
CA LYS A 120 6.38 -11.44 7.96
C LYS A 120 5.34 -11.16 9.05
N ASP A 121 4.64 -10.04 8.95
CA ASP A 121 3.53 -9.66 9.83
C ASP A 121 2.27 -10.45 9.42
N PRO A 122 1.62 -11.19 10.34
CA PRO A 122 0.41 -11.95 10.03
C PRO A 122 -0.75 -11.12 9.44
N SER A 123 -0.81 -9.81 9.72
CA SER A 123 -1.80 -8.91 9.09
C SER A 123 -1.53 -8.62 7.62
N VAL A 124 -0.34 -8.95 7.11
CA VAL A 124 0.12 -8.67 5.74
C VAL A 124 0.16 -9.94 4.88
N THR A 125 0.38 -11.12 5.47
CA THR A 125 0.45 -12.40 4.74
C THR A 125 -0.76 -12.69 3.82
N PRO A 126 -2.03 -12.52 4.24
CA PRO A 126 -3.18 -12.81 3.37
C PRO A 126 -3.23 -11.92 2.13
N PHE A 127 -2.79 -10.67 2.25
CA PHE A 127 -2.68 -9.74 1.13
C PHE A 127 -1.56 -10.15 0.14
N VAL A 128 -0.44 -10.69 0.64
CA VAL A 128 0.63 -11.23 -0.22
C VAL A 128 0.12 -12.41 -1.06
N GLU A 129 -0.54 -13.37 -0.42
CA GLU A 129 -1.09 -14.56 -1.08
C GLU A 129 -2.16 -14.19 -2.12
N GLU A 130 -3.04 -13.25 -1.78
CA GLU A 130 -4.07 -12.71 -2.68
C GLU A 130 -3.45 -12.03 -3.91
N LEU A 131 -2.49 -11.14 -3.70
CA LEU A 131 -1.81 -10.40 -4.76
C LEU A 131 -1.02 -11.34 -5.68
N GLN A 132 -0.24 -12.29 -5.13
CA GLN A 132 0.45 -13.32 -5.91
C GLN A 132 -0.52 -14.09 -6.82
N ARG A 133 -1.67 -14.49 -6.28
CA ARG A 133 -2.70 -15.23 -7.01
C ARG A 133 -3.37 -14.39 -8.13
N ARG A 134 -3.50 -13.06 -7.97
CA ARG A 134 -3.93 -12.18 -9.08
C ARG A 134 -2.86 -12.10 -10.17
N LEU A 135 -1.62 -11.85 -9.79
CA LEU A 135 -0.49 -11.71 -10.72
C LEU A 135 -0.23 -12.98 -11.54
N LEU A 136 -0.27 -14.15 -10.89
CA LEU A 136 -0.18 -15.46 -11.57
C LEU A 136 -1.30 -15.63 -12.62
N ARG A 137 -2.56 -15.33 -12.27
CA ARG A 137 -3.71 -15.43 -13.19
C ARG A 137 -3.52 -14.56 -14.43
N LEU A 138 -3.06 -13.33 -14.25
CA LEU A 138 -2.82 -12.36 -15.33
C LEU A 138 -1.67 -12.80 -16.25
N HIS A 139 -0.58 -13.32 -15.68
CA HIS A 139 0.55 -13.87 -16.41
C HIS A 139 0.16 -15.09 -17.27
N HIS A 140 -0.79 -15.91 -16.81
CA HIS A 140 -1.39 -16.96 -17.64
C HIS A 140 -2.27 -16.39 -18.77
N ALA A 141 -3.09 -15.36 -18.49
CA ALA A 141 -3.97 -14.71 -19.47
C ALA A 141 -3.21 -13.90 -20.55
N THR A 142 -2.03 -13.35 -20.24
CA THR A 142 -1.17 -12.72 -21.27
C THR A 142 -0.55 -13.77 -22.18
N LYS A 143 -0.11 -14.90 -21.62
CA LYS A 143 0.51 -16.00 -22.39
C LYS A 143 -0.45 -16.75 -23.31
N SER A 144 -1.76 -16.76 -23.03
CA SER A 144 -2.74 -17.26 -24.00
C SER A 144 -2.98 -16.27 -25.16
N HIS A 145 -2.81 -14.96 -24.93
CA HIS A 145 -3.01 -13.93 -25.95
C HIS A 145 -1.83 -13.76 -26.93
N GLU A 146 -0.58 -14.06 -26.53
CA GLU A 146 0.59 -13.98 -27.44
C GLU A 146 0.53 -14.96 -28.63
N GLY A 147 -0.40 -15.94 -28.62
CA GLY A 147 -0.68 -16.81 -29.77
C GLY A 147 -1.68 -16.25 -30.80
N GLY A 148 -2.31 -15.10 -30.53
CA GLY A 148 -3.39 -14.52 -31.35
C GLY A 148 -2.99 -13.22 -32.05
N MET A 149 -3.16 -13.15 -33.37
CA MET A 149 -2.73 -12.02 -34.19
C MET A 149 -3.68 -10.81 -34.10
N HIS A 150 -3.12 -9.66 -33.70
CA HIS A 150 -3.60 -8.30 -34.05
C HIS A 150 -4.87 -7.75 -33.38
N ALA A 151 -4.86 -7.57 -32.06
CA ALA A 151 -5.78 -6.66 -31.39
C ALA A 151 -5.46 -5.18 -31.75
N THR A 152 -6.39 -4.50 -32.44
CA THR A 152 -6.20 -3.10 -32.87
C THR A 152 -6.38 -2.09 -31.74
N ASN A 153 -5.62 -1.00 -31.82
CA ASN A 153 -5.66 0.14 -30.90
C ASN A 153 -7.07 0.78 -30.76
N THR A 154 -7.29 1.48 -29.63
CA THR A 154 -8.40 2.43 -29.33
C THR A 154 -9.71 1.88 -28.74
N ASP A 155 -9.74 1.62 -27.42
CA ASP A 155 -10.97 1.76 -26.60
C ASP A 155 -10.68 2.09 -25.12
N TRP A 156 -10.10 3.27 -24.88
CA TRP A 156 -9.93 3.88 -23.55
C TRP A 156 -10.72 5.19 -23.37
N THR A 157 -11.27 5.75 -24.45
CA THR A 157 -11.92 7.07 -24.47
C THR A 157 -13.26 7.10 -23.73
N ASN A 158 -13.92 5.95 -23.60
CA ASN A 158 -15.35 5.85 -23.24
C ASN A 158 -15.64 5.68 -21.73
N LEU A 159 -14.65 5.82 -20.84
CA LEU A 159 -14.82 5.56 -19.40
C LEU A 159 -15.22 6.80 -18.57
N TYR A 160 -15.16 8.00 -19.15
CA TYR A 160 -15.41 9.27 -18.43
C TYR A 160 -16.70 10.00 -18.82
N ASP A 161 -17.53 9.43 -19.72
CA ASP A 161 -18.81 10.02 -20.12
C ASP A 161 -19.94 9.70 -19.10
N LEU A 162 -19.79 10.22 -17.88
CA LEU A 162 -20.85 10.23 -16.88
C LEU A 162 -21.85 11.36 -17.20
N GLY A 163 -22.77 11.06 -18.12
CA GLY A 163 -23.63 12.05 -18.78
C GLY A 163 -24.45 12.96 -17.85
N GLU A 164 -24.52 14.24 -18.22
CA GLU A 164 -25.30 15.26 -17.51
C GLU A 164 -26.83 15.06 -17.67
N PRO A 165 -27.63 15.15 -16.59
CA PRO A 165 -29.06 14.82 -16.65
C PRO A 165 -29.96 16.03 -16.93
N GLN A 166 -30.28 16.33 -18.20
CA GLN A 166 -31.31 17.35 -18.49
C GLN A 166 -32.16 17.16 -19.77
N SER A 167 -33.41 16.71 -19.56
CA SER A 167 -34.66 17.12 -20.24
C SER A 167 -34.77 17.19 -21.79
N ARG A 168 -35.85 16.60 -22.33
CA ARG A 168 -36.83 17.38 -23.12
C ARG A 168 -38.21 16.69 -23.23
N VAL A 169 -39.17 17.44 -23.76
CA VAL A 169 -40.63 17.20 -23.67
C VAL A 169 -41.20 16.77 -25.03
N VAL A 170 -42.41 16.16 -25.00
CA VAL A 170 -43.47 16.10 -26.04
C VAL A 170 -43.87 14.66 -26.47
N SER A 171 -45.16 14.38 -26.30
CA SER A 171 -45.91 13.16 -26.67
C SER A 171 -46.69 13.39 -28.01
N PRO A 172 -47.61 12.50 -28.50
CA PRO A 172 -48.06 11.17 -28.05
C PRO A 172 -47.78 10.10 -29.15
N GLN A 173 -48.47 8.98 -29.40
CA GLN A 173 -49.76 8.32 -29.01
C GLN A 173 -49.49 6.77 -29.05
N ASN A 174 -50.40 5.79 -28.86
CA ASN A 174 -51.87 5.75 -28.84
C ASN A 174 -52.41 4.58 -27.96
N PHE A 175 -53.73 4.33 -28.00
CA PHE A 175 -54.41 3.12 -27.47
C PHE A 175 -53.99 1.83 -28.20
N SER A 176 -54.20 0.59 -27.74
CA SER A 176 -55.01 -0.03 -26.65
C SER A 176 -54.25 -1.26 -26.07
N GLY A 177 -54.61 -1.98 -25.00
CA GLY A 177 -55.80 -2.06 -24.14
C GLY A 177 -56.19 -3.54 -23.89
N ASP A 178 -56.89 -3.82 -22.78
CA ASP A 178 -57.44 -5.12 -22.33
C ASP A 178 -56.51 -6.12 -21.59
N PHE A 179 -57.12 -7.17 -21.02
CA PHE A 179 -56.69 -8.00 -19.88
C PHE A 179 -56.85 -9.51 -20.18
N SER A 180 -56.60 -10.40 -19.19
CA SER A 180 -56.86 -11.87 -19.19
C SER A 180 -55.81 -12.77 -19.88
N GLN A 181 -55.73 -14.10 -19.67
CA GLN A 181 -55.97 -14.97 -18.49
C GLN A 181 -55.56 -16.44 -18.80
N PHE A 182 -54.56 -17.00 -18.10
CA PHE A 182 -54.27 -18.45 -17.88
C PHE A 182 -54.02 -19.43 -19.07
N GLN A 183 -53.39 -20.57 -18.72
CA GLN A 183 -53.20 -21.82 -19.49
C GLN A 183 -52.26 -21.75 -20.74
N ASP A 184 -51.59 -22.83 -21.17
CA ASP A 184 -51.61 -24.23 -20.67
C ASP A 184 -50.23 -24.95 -20.78
N GLN A 185 -50.16 -26.22 -20.33
CA GLN A 185 -49.07 -27.18 -20.62
C GLN A 185 -49.25 -27.78 -22.04
N ASP A 186 -48.26 -28.22 -22.82
CA ASP A 186 -47.29 -29.30 -22.56
C ASP A 186 -46.31 -29.50 -23.77
N GLU A 187 -45.29 -30.36 -23.59
CA GLU A 187 -44.50 -31.16 -24.56
C GLU A 187 -43.94 -30.59 -25.90
N GLY A 188 -42.65 -30.92 -26.16
CA GLY A 188 -42.25 -31.40 -27.49
C GLY A 188 -41.29 -30.60 -28.39
N ALA A 189 -40.02 -30.38 -28.01
CA ALA A 189 -38.93 -30.13 -28.97
C ALA A 189 -37.53 -30.52 -28.48
N LYS A 190 -36.68 -31.07 -29.36
CA LYS A 190 -35.24 -31.33 -29.09
C LYS A 190 -34.37 -30.15 -29.53
N ALA A 191 -33.54 -29.66 -28.61
CA ALA A 191 -32.22 -29.07 -28.88
C ALA A 191 -31.38 -29.38 -27.62
N ASP A 192 -30.38 -30.26 -27.67
CA ASP A 192 -29.03 -30.07 -28.26
C ASP A 192 -28.14 -29.14 -27.39
N GLY A 193 -26.83 -29.36 -27.44
CA GLY A 193 -25.92 -29.12 -26.32
C GLY A 193 -25.82 -27.68 -25.81
N ARG A 194 -25.90 -27.52 -24.48
CA ARG A 194 -25.36 -26.35 -23.77
C ARG A 194 -23.88 -26.58 -23.43
N PRO A 195 -22.91 -25.97 -24.14
CA PRO A 195 -21.68 -25.53 -23.50
C PRO A 195 -22.00 -24.43 -22.46
N GLY A 196 -21.09 -24.21 -21.51
CA GLY A 196 -21.33 -23.29 -20.39
C GLY A 196 -21.36 -21.81 -20.77
N LEU A 197 -21.86 -20.97 -19.86
CA LEU A 197 -21.72 -19.51 -19.92
C LEU A 197 -20.30 -19.06 -19.50
N GLU A 198 -19.29 -19.64 -20.14
CA GLU A 198 -17.88 -19.26 -19.99
C GLU A 198 -17.58 -18.10 -20.94
N ASN A 199 -18.04 -16.90 -20.59
CA ASN A 199 -17.64 -15.64 -21.24
C ASN A 199 -17.80 -14.43 -20.29
N GLN A 200 -17.18 -14.51 -19.11
CA GLN A 200 -16.75 -13.32 -18.36
C GLN A 200 -15.29 -12.95 -18.67
N ASP A 201 -14.67 -13.58 -19.67
CA ASP A 201 -13.27 -13.38 -20.10
C ASP A 201 -13.10 -12.11 -20.96
N GLY A 202 -13.80 -11.04 -20.56
CA GLY A 202 -13.78 -9.70 -21.14
C GLY A 202 -13.34 -8.62 -20.14
N LEU A 203 -12.77 -9.03 -18.99
CA LEU A 203 -12.11 -8.13 -18.06
C LEU A 203 -10.89 -7.50 -18.75
N LYS A 204 -11.05 -6.29 -19.29
CA LYS A 204 -9.98 -5.48 -19.90
C LYS A 204 -8.76 -5.51 -18.98
N VAL A 205 -7.70 -6.21 -19.41
CA VAL A 205 -6.53 -6.49 -18.56
C VAL A 205 -5.91 -5.18 -18.11
N LEU A 206 -6.08 -4.86 -16.82
CA LEU A 206 -5.50 -3.67 -16.21
C LEU A 206 -3.97 -3.76 -16.28
N PRO A 207 -3.26 -2.62 -16.43
CA PRO A 207 -1.81 -2.59 -16.24
C PRO A 207 -1.44 -3.04 -14.82
N PHE A 208 -0.31 -3.72 -14.68
CA PHE A 208 0.14 -4.39 -13.45
C PHE A 208 -0.01 -3.53 -12.18
N GLU A 209 0.36 -2.26 -12.27
CA GLU A 209 0.30 -1.29 -11.18
C GLU A 209 -1.12 -1.04 -10.65
N PHE A 210 -2.15 -1.17 -11.49
CA PHE A 210 -3.54 -1.00 -11.10
C PHE A 210 -4.12 -2.25 -10.42
N ILE A 211 -3.71 -3.47 -10.79
CA ILE A 211 -4.05 -4.68 -10.02
C ILE A 211 -3.38 -4.66 -8.65
N ALA A 212 -2.11 -4.25 -8.60
CA ALA A 212 -1.42 -4.10 -7.33
C ALA A 212 -2.10 -3.05 -6.44
N LEU A 213 -2.59 -1.95 -7.02
CA LEU A 213 -3.33 -0.90 -6.31
C LEU A 213 -4.72 -1.38 -5.85
N GLU A 214 -5.48 -2.05 -6.72
CA GLU A 214 -6.78 -2.66 -6.43
C GLU A 214 -6.66 -3.62 -5.23
N ALA A 215 -5.71 -4.57 -5.27
CA ALA A 215 -5.49 -5.51 -4.18
C ALA A 215 -5.09 -4.80 -2.87
N CYS A 216 -4.32 -3.70 -2.92
CA CYS A 216 -4.00 -2.90 -1.74
C CYS A 216 -5.24 -2.22 -1.15
N LEU A 217 -6.12 -1.66 -1.99
CA LEU A 217 -7.33 -0.98 -1.58
C LEU A 217 -8.37 -1.97 -1.03
N GLU A 218 -8.59 -3.09 -1.71
CA GLU A 218 -9.53 -4.14 -1.30
C GLU A 218 -9.14 -4.75 0.05
N ALA A 219 -7.85 -5.02 0.28
CA ALA A 219 -7.36 -5.51 1.56
C ALA A 219 -7.46 -4.47 2.68
N ALA A 220 -7.25 -3.18 2.38
CA ALA A 220 -7.43 -2.09 3.35
C ALA A 220 -8.90 -1.88 3.73
N CYS A 221 -9.82 -1.90 2.77
CA CYS A 221 -11.26 -1.86 3.01
C CYS A 221 -11.72 -3.08 3.82
N SER A 222 -11.33 -4.28 3.41
CA SER A 222 -11.63 -5.53 4.12
C SER A 222 -11.12 -5.52 5.58
N CYS A 223 -9.96 -4.91 5.83
CA CYS A 223 -9.42 -4.73 7.18
C CYS A 223 -10.31 -3.80 8.04
N LEU A 224 -10.67 -2.64 7.51
CA LEU A 224 -11.54 -1.66 8.20
C LEU A 224 -12.96 -2.19 8.41
N GLU A 225 -13.52 -2.92 7.45
CA GLU A 225 -14.82 -3.60 7.58
C GLU A 225 -14.81 -4.70 8.64
N ASN A 226 -13.76 -5.53 8.69
CA ASN A 226 -13.62 -6.56 9.72
C ASN A 226 -13.49 -5.94 11.12
N GLU A 227 -12.76 -4.83 11.26
CA GLU A 227 -12.64 -4.11 12.54
C GLU A 227 -13.98 -3.47 12.94
N ALA A 228 -14.71 -2.87 11.99
CA ALA A 228 -16.03 -2.29 12.22
C ALA A 228 -17.06 -3.35 12.64
N ARG A 229 -17.12 -4.50 11.94
CA ARG A 229 -18.00 -5.63 12.24
C ARG A 229 -17.69 -6.25 13.61
N THR A 230 -16.41 -6.33 13.98
CA THR A 230 -15.99 -6.78 15.32
C THR A 230 -16.44 -5.79 16.39
N LEU A 231 -16.27 -4.48 16.15
CA LEU A 231 -16.72 -3.44 17.08
C LEU A 231 -18.25 -3.43 17.24
N GLU A 232 -19.00 -3.66 16.17
CA GLU A 232 -20.46 -3.79 16.18
C GLU A 232 -20.94 -4.98 17.03
N GLN A 233 -20.30 -6.14 16.87
CA GLN A 233 -20.55 -7.34 17.69
C GLN A 233 -20.22 -7.13 19.18
N GLU A 234 -19.24 -6.29 19.50
CA GLU A 234 -18.95 -5.89 20.88
C GLU A 234 -19.89 -4.80 21.43
N ALA A 235 -20.41 -3.94 20.56
CA ALA A 235 -21.24 -2.78 20.91
C ALA A 235 -22.62 -3.17 21.42
N HIS A 236 -23.36 -3.99 20.66
CA HIS A 236 -24.71 -4.44 21.01
C HIS A 236 -24.81 -4.99 22.46
N PRO A 237 -24.09 -6.07 22.85
CA PRO A 237 -24.17 -6.62 24.20
C PRO A 237 -23.60 -5.70 25.29
N ALA A 238 -22.78 -4.70 24.94
CA ALA A 238 -22.32 -3.70 25.90
C ALA A 238 -23.40 -2.64 26.19
N LEU A 239 -24.17 -2.25 25.18
CA LEU A 239 -25.29 -1.32 25.31
C LEU A 239 -26.47 -1.96 26.04
N ASP A 240 -26.81 -3.22 25.72
CA ASP A 240 -27.84 -3.98 26.44
C ASP A 240 -27.50 -4.11 27.93
N LYS A 241 -26.24 -4.46 28.23
CA LYS A 241 -25.76 -4.64 29.60
C LYS A 241 -25.66 -3.32 30.38
N LEU A 242 -25.38 -2.19 29.70
CA LEU A 242 -25.44 -0.86 30.30
C LEU A 242 -26.90 -0.45 30.60
N THR A 243 -27.82 -0.72 29.67
CA THR A 243 -29.27 -0.45 29.82
C THR A 243 -29.88 -1.27 30.95
N SER A 244 -29.48 -2.53 31.10
CA SER A 244 -29.87 -3.40 32.22
C SER A 244 -29.24 -2.97 33.56
N LYS A 245 -27.98 -2.51 33.56
CA LYS A 245 -27.29 -2.05 34.78
C LYS A 245 -26.26 -0.95 34.51
N ILE A 246 -26.58 0.26 34.97
CA ILE A 246 -25.60 1.35 35.06
C ILE A 246 -24.53 0.94 36.08
N SER A 247 -23.27 0.87 35.63
CA SER A 247 -22.10 0.60 36.47
C SER A 247 -20.85 1.17 35.83
N THR A 248 -19.83 1.48 36.63
CA THR A 248 -18.54 2.01 36.17
C THR A 248 -17.88 1.11 35.13
N LEU A 249 -17.94 -0.21 35.31
CA LEU A 249 -17.41 -1.20 34.37
C LEU A 249 -18.14 -1.18 33.01
N ASN A 250 -19.47 -1.09 33.01
CA ASN A 250 -20.25 -1.04 31.77
C ASN A 250 -20.05 0.31 31.04
N LEU A 251 -20.00 1.42 31.78
CA LEU A 251 -19.71 2.74 31.24
C LEU A 251 -18.30 2.82 30.62
N GLU A 252 -17.30 2.25 31.28
CA GLU A 252 -15.93 2.19 30.74
C GLU A 252 -15.85 1.30 29.48
N ARG A 253 -16.53 0.15 29.45
CA ARG A 253 -16.62 -0.68 28.24
C ARG A 253 -17.25 0.09 27.06
N VAL A 254 -18.35 0.81 27.29
CA VAL A 254 -18.99 1.65 26.25
C VAL A 254 -18.10 2.84 25.87
N ARG A 255 -17.32 3.43 26.80
CA ARG A 255 -16.33 4.46 26.49
C ARG A 255 -15.20 3.94 25.60
N GLN A 256 -14.71 2.72 25.84
CA GLN A 256 -13.69 2.06 25.02
C GLN A 256 -14.23 1.75 23.61
N ILE A 257 -15.46 1.23 23.50
CA ILE A 257 -16.16 0.99 22.23
C ILE A 257 -16.33 2.31 21.46
N LYS A 258 -16.78 3.39 22.11
CA LYS A 258 -16.86 4.73 21.50
C LYS A 258 -15.49 5.25 21.04
N SER A 259 -14.43 5.00 21.82
CA SER A 259 -13.07 5.41 21.46
C SER A 259 -12.54 4.66 20.23
N ARG A 260 -12.85 3.35 20.10
CA ARG A 260 -12.54 2.56 18.90
C ARG A 260 -13.37 3.01 17.70
N LEU A 261 -14.66 3.31 17.88
CA LEU A 261 -15.52 3.85 16.81
C LEU A 261 -14.92 5.12 16.21
N VAL A 262 -14.57 6.10 17.06
CA VAL A 262 -13.93 7.35 16.63
C VAL A 262 -12.59 7.10 15.91
N ALA A 263 -11.83 6.08 16.31
CA ALA A 263 -10.57 5.71 15.65
C ALA A 263 -10.76 5.00 14.29
N ILE A 264 -11.82 4.22 14.11
CA ILE A 264 -12.20 3.63 12.81
C ILE A 264 -12.74 4.73 11.89
N THR A 265 -13.74 5.49 12.34
CA THR A 265 -14.34 6.61 11.58
C THR A 265 -13.28 7.64 11.17
N GLY A 266 -12.36 7.99 12.07
CA GLY A 266 -11.25 8.91 11.79
C GLY A 266 -10.19 8.39 10.80
N ARG A 267 -10.11 7.07 10.57
CA ARG A 267 -9.32 6.48 9.47
C ARG A 267 -10.09 6.48 8.17
N VAL A 268 -11.33 5.97 8.17
CA VAL A 268 -12.21 5.92 6.98
C VAL A 268 -12.40 7.31 6.38
N GLN A 269 -12.75 8.31 7.19
CA GLN A 269 -12.92 9.69 6.74
C GLN A 269 -11.64 10.29 6.16
N LYS A 270 -10.45 9.78 6.52
CA LYS A 270 -9.16 10.28 6.03
C LYS A 270 -8.75 9.72 4.67
N VAL A 271 -9.42 8.66 4.20
CA VAL A 271 -9.32 8.15 2.83
C VAL A 271 -10.27 8.92 1.90
N GLY A 272 -11.38 9.44 2.41
CA GLY A 272 -12.46 10.10 1.64
C GLY A 272 -12.25 11.57 1.28
N TRP A 273 -11.02 12.10 1.29
CA TRP A 273 -10.73 13.47 0.83
C TRP A 273 -9.57 13.46 -0.17
N PHE A 274 -9.93 13.43 -1.45
CA PHE A 274 -9.12 13.81 -2.62
C PHE A 274 -9.93 14.80 -3.45
#